data_AF-A0AAV2S659-F1
#
_entry.id   AF-A0AAV2S659-F1
#
_cell.length_a   1.000
_cell.length_b   1.000
_cell.length_c   1.000
_cell.angle_alpha   90.00
_cell.angle_beta   90.00
_cell.angle_gamma   90.00
#
_symmetry.space_group_name_H-M   'P 1'
#
loop_
_entity.id
_entity.type
_entity.pdbx_description
1 polymer ?
#
loop_
_entity_poly.entity_id
_entity_poly.type
_entity_poly.pdbx_seq_one_letter_code
_entity_poly.pdbx_strand_id
1 'polypeptide(L)'
;ASKKMIRSCFNEEENGETNTKASDGEDFNLDLFRKLALATNPLSSLFVSPYSFVSAFVLTYFGSAGKTEQKLRKVLNVKGKEHAYNSYFNFLQPHSTSLSAGTVFRSSNNVFID
;
A
#
# COMPACT_ATOMS: atom_id res chain seq x y z
N ALA A 1 -18.60 -21.30 17.52
CA ALA A 1 -17.15 -21.20 17.25
C ALA A 1 -16.92 -21.01 15.75
N SER A 2 -16.81 -19.76 15.28
CA SER A 2 -16.65 -19.44 13.86
C SER A 2 -15.20 -19.06 13.59
N LYS A 3 -14.41 -20.01 13.09
CA LYS A 3 -13.04 -19.81 12.57
C LYS A 3 -13.06 -20.21 11.09
N LYS A 4 -13.50 -19.33 10.18
CA LYS A 4 -13.38 -19.64 8.74
C LYS A 4 -13.39 -18.47 7.77
N MET A 5 -12.88 -17.30 8.16
CA MET A 5 -12.86 -16.12 7.27
C MET A 5 -11.51 -15.39 7.24
N ILE A 6 -10.38 -16.11 7.29
CA ILE A 6 -9.03 -15.54 7.10
C ILE A 6 -8.24 -16.26 5.98
N ARG A 7 -8.79 -17.33 5.37
CA ARG A 7 -8.03 -18.18 4.44
C ARG A 7 -7.95 -17.73 2.98
N SER A 8 -8.64 -16.66 2.57
CA SER A 8 -8.66 -16.29 1.14
C SER A 8 -7.54 -15.35 0.69
N CYS A 9 -6.86 -14.67 1.62
CA CYS A 9 -5.86 -13.64 1.29
C CYS A 9 -4.41 -14.12 1.39
N PHE A 10 -4.17 -15.32 1.93
CA PHE A 10 -2.85 -15.94 2.06
C PHE A 10 -2.99 -17.39 1.67
N ASN A 11 -2.99 -17.67 0.37
CA ASN A 11 -2.80 -19.04 -0.09
C ASN A 11 -1.35 -19.41 0.21
N GLU A 12 -1.15 -20.32 1.16
CA GLU A 12 0.07 -21.12 1.25
C GLU A 12 0.09 -22.06 0.04
N GLU A 13 0.67 -21.61 -1.07
CA GLU A 13 1.22 -22.51 -2.07
C GLU A 13 2.71 -22.70 -1.72
N GLU A 14 2.97 -23.71 -0.89
CA GLU A 14 4.28 -24.37 -0.85
C GLU A 14 4.55 -25.02 -2.21
N ASN A 15 5.82 -24.95 -2.65
CA ASN A 15 6.38 -25.46 -3.91
C ASN A 15 6.12 -24.64 -5.17
N GLY A 16 6.66 -23.43 -5.16
CA GLY A 16 7.13 -22.75 -6.36
C GLY A 16 8.22 -21.78 -5.96
N GLU A 17 9.32 -21.75 -6.70
CA GLU A 17 10.32 -20.69 -6.64
C GLU A 17 9.64 -19.37 -7.03
N THR A 18 8.93 -18.77 -6.08
CA THR A 18 8.25 -17.51 -6.29
C THR A 18 9.27 -16.43 -6.05
N ASN A 19 9.95 -16.05 -7.14
CA ASN A 19 10.44 -14.68 -7.31
C ASN A 19 9.24 -13.71 -7.36
N THR A 20 8.30 -13.80 -6.42
CA THR A 20 7.23 -12.81 -6.21
C THR A 20 7.92 -11.62 -5.59
N LYS A 21 8.46 -10.76 -6.45
CA LYS A 21 8.77 -9.39 -6.04
C LYS A 21 7.51 -8.82 -5.42
N ALA A 22 7.60 -8.48 -4.14
CA ALA A 22 6.61 -7.68 -3.44
C ALA A 22 6.25 -6.50 -4.35
N SER A 23 4.96 -6.24 -4.56
CA SER A 23 4.55 -5.12 -5.39
C SER A 23 5.04 -3.80 -4.76
N ASP A 24 5.26 -2.78 -5.59
CA ASP A 24 5.82 -1.50 -5.14
C ASP A 24 5.08 -0.97 -3.89
N GLY A 25 5.78 -0.88 -2.76
CA GLY A 25 5.23 -0.38 -1.50
C GLY A 25 4.63 -1.42 -0.53
N GLU A 26 4.56 -2.71 -0.88
CA GLU A 26 4.10 -3.77 0.04
C GLU A 26 5.01 -3.92 1.26
N ASP A 27 6.32 -4.02 1.04
CA ASP A 27 7.30 -4.12 2.13
C ASP A 27 7.23 -2.92 3.07
N PHE A 28 7.08 -1.73 2.50
CA PHE A 28 6.89 -0.49 3.25
C PHE A 28 5.63 -0.55 4.11
N ASN A 29 4.52 -1.00 3.56
CA ASN A 29 3.25 -1.09 4.28
C ASN A 29 3.30 -2.10 5.43
N LEU A 30 3.93 -3.25 5.22
CA LEU A 30 4.10 -4.26 6.27
C LEU A 30 5.03 -3.77 7.37
N ASP A 31 6.14 -3.13 7.01
CA ASP A 31 7.06 -2.51 7.96
C ASP A 31 6.38 -1.39 8.76
N LEU A 32 5.61 -0.53 8.09
CA LEU A 32 4.84 0.53 8.74
C LEU A 32 3.77 -0.05 9.68
N PHE A 33 3.03 -1.07 9.26
CA PHE A 33 2.04 -1.72 10.10
C PHE A 33 2.67 -2.32 11.36
N ARG A 34 3.81 -3.01 11.24
CA ARG A 34 4.54 -3.54 12.40
C ARG A 34 4.98 -2.43 13.35
N LYS A 35 5.53 -1.34 12.82
CA LYS A 35 5.94 -0.18 13.62
C LYS A 35 4.76 0.45 14.34
N LEU A 36 3.63 0.62 13.67
CA LEU A 36 2.40 1.12 14.28
C LEU A 36 1.88 0.17 15.36
N ALA A 37 1.85 -1.14 15.10
CA ALA A 37 1.42 -2.14 16.07
C ALA A 37 2.27 -2.14 17.34
N LEU A 38 3.60 -1.96 17.21
CA LEU A 38 4.52 -1.85 18.33
C LEU A 38 4.40 -0.52 19.09
N ALA A 39 4.07 0.56 18.39
CA ALA A 39 3.88 1.89 18.99
C ALA A 39 2.50 2.07 19.63
N THR A 40 1.52 1.24 19.27
CA THR A 40 0.15 1.31 19.79
C THR A 40 0.00 0.39 21.01
N ASN A 41 -0.95 0.69 21.90
CA ASN A 41 -1.26 -0.17 23.04
C ASN A 41 -1.61 -1.60 22.56
N PRO A 42 -0.96 -2.66 23.06
CA PRO A 42 -1.22 -4.04 22.66
C PRO A 42 -2.66 -4.52 22.84
N LEU A 43 -3.43 -3.84 23.72
CA LEU A 43 -4.83 -4.15 24.00
C LEU A 43 -5.82 -3.38 23.11
N SER A 44 -5.33 -2.48 22.25
CA SER A 44 -6.15 -1.67 21.37
C SER A 44 -6.20 -2.23 19.94
N SER A 45 -7.30 -1.99 19.25
CA SER A 45 -7.43 -2.36 17.84
C SER A 45 -6.62 -1.40 16.96
N LEU A 46 -5.83 -1.99 16.04
CA LEU A 46 -5.16 -1.25 14.97
C LEU A 46 -5.87 -1.53 13.64
N PHE A 47 -6.40 -0.50 13.02
CA PHE A 47 -7.00 -0.58 11.69
C PHE A 47 -6.48 0.57 10.83
N VAL A 48 -5.84 0.24 9.71
CA VAL A 48 -5.23 1.20 8.80
C VAL A 48 -5.49 0.79 7.35
N SER A 49 -5.37 1.76 6.44
CA SER A 49 -5.43 1.52 4.99
C SER A 49 -4.03 1.64 4.38
N PRO A 50 -3.33 0.52 4.14
CA PRO A 50 -2.04 0.51 3.43
C PRO A 50 -2.11 1.24 2.08
N TYR A 51 -3.23 1.07 1.38
CA TYR A 51 -3.54 1.74 0.12
C TYR A 51 -3.44 3.27 0.24
N SER A 52 -4.01 3.84 1.31
CA SER A 52 -4.04 5.30 1.49
C SER A 52 -2.66 5.86 1.78
N PHE A 53 -1.82 5.14 2.54
CA PHE A 53 -0.46 5.58 2.84
C PHE A 53 0.39 5.67 1.58
N VAL A 54 0.43 4.60 0.78
CA VAL A 54 1.19 4.59 -0.47
C VAL A 54 0.70 5.68 -1.41
N SER A 55 -0.62 5.85 -1.55
CA SER A 55 -1.21 6.89 -2.40
C SER A 55 -0.75 8.30 -2.02
N ALA A 56 -0.81 8.64 -0.73
CA ALA A 56 -0.37 9.95 -0.24
C ALA A 56 1.15 10.16 -0.44
N PHE A 57 1.96 9.14 -0.19
CA PHE A 57 3.42 9.23 -0.39
C PHE A 57 3.83 9.28 -1.86
N VAL A 58 3.10 8.62 -2.75
CA VAL A 58 3.32 8.74 -4.21
C VAL A 58 3.02 10.16 -4.68
N LEU A 59 1.92 10.78 -4.21
CA LEU A 59 1.64 12.19 -4.52
C LEU A 59 2.75 13.13 -4.02
N THR A 60 3.22 12.89 -2.80
CA THR A 60 4.35 13.63 -2.21
C THR A 60 5.63 13.41 -3.02
N TYR A 61 5.88 12.19 -3.50
CA TYR A 61 7.03 11.84 -4.30
C TYR A 61 7.07 12.61 -5.62
N PHE A 62 5.92 12.79 -6.28
CA PHE A 62 5.84 13.59 -7.50
C PHE A 62 6.25 15.05 -7.28
N GLY A 63 5.81 15.66 -6.17
CA GLY A 63 6.18 17.01 -5.78
C GLY A 63 7.59 17.16 -5.16
N SER A 64 8.25 16.04 -4.84
CA SER A 64 9.56 16.07 -4.19
C SER A 64 10.72 16.22 -5.18
N ALA A 65 11.87 16.70 -4.66
CA ALA A 65 13.14 16.79 -5.38
C ALA A 65 14.34 16.49 -4.46
N GLY A 66 15.51 16.27 -5.06
CA GLY A 66 16.78 16.13 -4.35
C GLY A 66 16.82 14.98 -3.34
N LYS A 67 17.28 15.25 -2.11
CA LYS A 67 17.40 14.24 -1.05
C LYS A 67 16.05 13.65 -0.63
N THR A 68 14.99 14.46 -0.67
CA THR A 68 13.64 14.01 -0.29
C THR A 68 13.11 13.00 -1.31
N GLU A 69 13.28 13.30 -2.60
CA GLU A 69 12.93 12.39 -3.69
C GLU A 69 13.67 11.06 -3.56
N GLN A 70 14.96 11.08 -3.27
CA GLN A 70 15.77 9.86 -3.13
C GLN A 70 15.29 8.96 -1.98
N LYS A 71 14.90 9.56 -0.84
CA LYS A 71 14.37 8.80 0.30
C LYS A 71 13.01 8.18 -0.03
N LEU A 72 12.10 8.96 -0.61
CA LEU A 72 10.77 8.48 -1.01
C LEU A 72 10.88 7.38 -2.07
N ARG A 73 11.76 7.53 -3.05
CA ARG A 73 12.04 6.51 -4.06
C ARG A 73 12.47 5.18 -3.45
N LYS A 74 13.37 5.23 -2.47
CA LYS A 74 13.85 4.03 -1.76
C LYS A 74 12.74 3.36 -0.96
N VAL A 75 11.96 4.14 -0.21
CA VAL A 75 10.90 3.62 0.65
C VAL A 75 9.76 3.02 -0.16
N LEU A 76 9.34 3.69 -1.24
CA LEU A 76 8.28 3.21 -2.13
C LEU A 76 8.75 2.09 -3.08
N ASN A 77 10.04 1.75 -3.07
CA ASN A 77 10.66 0.76 -3.96
C ASN A 77 10.41 1.03 -5.47
N VAL A 78 10.31 2.30 -5.86
CA VAL A 78 10.06 2.69 -7.25
C VAL A 78 11.35 3.03 -7.98
N LYS A 79 11.42 2.73 -9.29
CA LYS A 79 12.62 3.02 -10.09
C LYS A 79 12.77 4.49 -10.47
N GLY A 80 11.66 5.22 -10.53
CA GLY A 80 11.58 6.62 -10.96
C GLY A 80 10.14 7.13 -10.96
N LYS A 81 9.92 8.39 -11.35
CA LYS A 81 8.57 9.00 -11.38
C LYS A 81 7.64 8.32 -12.38
N GLU A 82 8.14 7.94 -13.55
CA GLU A 82 7.35 7.19 -14.54
C GLU A 82 6.92 5.81 -14.01
N HIS A 83 7.84 5.06 -13.39
CA HIS A 83 7.51 3.80 -12.71
C HIS A 83 6.45 4.01 -11.63
N ALA A 84 6.63 5.01 -10.77
CA ALA A 84 5.67 5.33 -9.73
C ALA A 84 4.29 5.69 -10.29
N TYR A 85 4.23 6.43 -11.40
CA TYR A 85 2.97 6.76 -12.08
C TYR A 85 2.27 5.51 -12.62
N ASN A 86 2.98 4.66 -13.35
CA ASN A 86 2.42 3.43 -13.91
C ASN A 86 1.98 2.46 -12.80
N SER A 87 2.81 2.27 -11.77
CA SER A 87 2.47 1.43 -10.62
C SER A 87 1.25 1.97 -9.87
N TYR A 88 1.17 3.29 -9.64
CA TYR A 88 0.03 3.92 -9.01
C TYR A 88 -1.24 3.78 -9.86
N PHE A 89 -1.17 4.05 -11.16
CA PHE A 89 -2.33 3.97 -12.05
C PHE A 89 -2.87 2.54 -12.18
N ASN A 90 -1.98 1.55 -12.34
CA ASN A 90 -2.35 0.13 -12.37
C ASN A 90 -2.95 -0.34 -11.05
N PHE A 91 -2.53 0.27 -9.94
CA PHE A 91 -3.09 -0.01 -8.61
C PHE A 91 -4.52 0.58 -8.45
N LEU A 92 -4.82 1.72 -9.11
CA LEU A 92 -6.15 2.34 -9.11
C LEU A 92 -7.17 1.60 -9.97
N GLN A 93 -6.78 1.10 -11.15
CA GLN A 93 -7.74 0.58 -12.14
C GLN A 93 -8.67 -0.53 -11.62
N PRO A 94 -8.18 -1.62 -10.98
CA PRO A 94 -9.02 -2.76 -10.60
C PRO A 94 -10.13 -2.40 -9.61
N HIS A 95 -9.86 -1.43 -8.74
CA HIS A 95 -10.78 -1.00 -7.69
C HIS A 95 -11.91 -0.11 -8.20
N SER A 96 -11.79 0.42 -9.42
CA SER A 96 -12.81 1.26 -10.05
C SER A 96 -13.74 0.48 -10.99
N THR A 97 -13.32 -0.69 -11.48
CA THR A 97 -14.00 -1.41 -12.58
C THR A 97 -14.62 -2.76 -12.19
N SER A 98 -14.27 -3.35 -11.04
CA SER A 98 -14.78 -4.67 -10.62
C SER A 98 -15.12 -4.71 -9.13
N LEU A 99 -16.09 -3.89 -8.71
CA LEU A 99 -16.66 -3.96 -7.36
C LEU A 99 -17.90 -4.85 -7.38
N SER A 100 -18.01 -5.75 -6.40
CA SER A 100 -19.23 -6.53 -6.21
C SER A 100 -20.42 -5.61 -5.87
N ALA A 101 -21.61 -6.04 -6.25
CA ALA A 101 -22.84 -5.30 -5.97
C ALA A 101 -22.94 -4.97 -4.47
N GLY A 102 -23.07 -3.68 -4.14
CA GLY A 102 -23.14 -3.19 -2.76
C GLY A 102 -21.82 -2.76 -2.13
N THR A 103 -20.68 -2.98 -2.77
CA THR A 103 -19.37 -2.51 -2.27
C THR A 103 -19.12 -1.07 -2.69
N VAL A 104 -18.71 -0.22 -1.74
CA VAL A 104 -18.28 1.15 -2.00
C VAL A 104 -16.79 1.29 -1.68
N PHE A 105 -16.00 1.64 -2.70
CA PHE A 105 -14.60 2.03 -2.53
C PHE A 105 -14.44 3.48 -2.99
N ARG A 106 -13.94 4.34 -2.10
CA ARG A 106 -13.66 5.76 -2.40
C ARG A 106 -12.27 6.10 -1.90
N SER A 107 -11.46 6.67 -2.78
CA SER A 107 -10.13 7.20 -2.46
C SER A 107 -10.19 8.72 -2.45
N SER A 108 -9.54 9.35 -1.48
CA SER A 108 -9.49 10.81 -1.36
C SER A 108 -8.16 11.21 -0.76
N ASN A 109 -7.24 11.66 -1.60
CA ASN A 109 -5.94 12.17 -1.20
C ASN A 109 -5.80 13.60 -1.71
N ASN A 110 -5.57 14.55 -0.81
CA ASN A 110 -5.45 15.98 -1.11
C ASN A 110 -4.11 16.52 -0.61
N VAL A 111 -3.57 17.52 -1.31
CA VAL A 111 -2.39 18.28 -0.89
C VAL A 111 -2.82 19.72 -0.65
N PHE A 112 -2.55 20.25 0.54
CA PHE A 112 -2.84 21.63 0.93
C PHE A 112 -1.51 22.39 1.04
N ILE A 113 -1.43 23.57 0.41
CA ILE A 113 -0.24 24.44 0.38
C ILE A 113 -0.70 25.83 0.84
N ASP A 114 0.12 26.48 1.66
CA ASP A 114 -0.07 27.87 2.15
C ASP A 114 0.26 28.90 1.07
#